data_AF-A0A0J7L7J3-F1
#
_entry.id   AF-A0A0J7L7J3-F1
#
_cell.length_a   1.000
_cell.length_b   1.000
_cell.length_c   1.000
_cell.angle_alpha   90.00
_cell.angle_beta   90.00
_cell.angle_gamma   90.00
#
_symmetry.space_group_name_H-M   'P 1'
#
loop_
_entity.id
_entity.type
_entity.pdbx_description
1 polymer ?
#
loop_
_entity_poly.entity_id
_entity_poly.type
_entity_poly.pdbx_seq_one_letter_code
_entity_poly.pdbx_strand_id
1 'polypeptide(L)'
;MRPIILSLALILLSLSVSAQKVTVIKSPAPLPAEDKRLKIFLGGSIDMGNAEDWQARVTKELSEKNIILFNPRRDDWNKDWKPVSTEPNFRKQVEWELEALEKSDLIIMYFTPQSQSPISLLELGLYARTNKLMVVCPEGYWRKGNVDIVCEKYNVKRYESIDMLINALKEKTK
;
A
#
# COMPACT_ATOMS: atom_id res chain seq x y z
N MET A 1 21.06 55.13 -42.56
CA MET A 1 20.52 54.74 -41.23
C MET A 1 19.75 53.45 -41.39
N ARG A 2 20.27 52.31 -40.89
CA ARG A 2 19.57 51.01 -40.92
C ARG A 2 18.82 50.85 -39.58
N PRO A 3 17.53 50.47 -39.58
CA PRO A 3 16.82 50.22 -38.34
C PRO A 3 17.23 48.83 -37.81
N ILE A 4 17.70 48.79 -36.56
CA ILE A 4 17.92 47.55 -35.83
C ILE A 4 16.58 47.17 -35.23
N ILE A 5 15.98 46.09 -35.74
CA ILE A 5 14.79 45.48 -35.14
C ILE A 5 15.28 44.63 -33.96
N LEU A 6 15.04 45.09 -32.73
CA LEU A 6 15.19 44.28 -31.52
C LEU A 6 14.04 43.28 -31.47
N SER A 7 14.29 42.03 -31.86
CA SER A 7 13.37 40.93 -31.61
C SER A 7 13.45 40.50 -30.15
N LEU A 8 12.42 40.84 -29.38
CA LEU A 8 12.23 40.40 -28.00
C LEU A 8 11.80 38.93 -28.01
N ALA A 9 12.73 38.01 -27.79
CA ALA A 9 12.42 36.59 -27.66
C ALA A 9 11.81 36.33 -26.27
N LEU A 10 10.51 36.06 -26.24
CA LEU A 10 9.79 35.64 -25.04
C LEU A 10 10.15 34.18 -24.73
N ILE A 11 11.04 33.95 -23.76
CA ILE A 11 11.40 32.60 -23.30
C ILE A 11 10.25 32.08 -22.44
N LEU A 12 9.37 31.28 -23.02
CA LEU A 12 8.44 30.43 -22.29
C LEU A 12 9.25 29.32 -21.60
N LEU A 13 9.59 29.50 -20.32
CA LEU A 13 10.05 28.39 -19.48
C LEU A 13 8.88 27.43 -19.29
N SER A 14 8.88 26.33 -20.04
CA SER A 14 8.08 25.16 -19.70
C SER A 14 8.62 24.59 -18.39
N LEU A 15 7.91 24.82 -17.28
CA LEU A 15 8.11 24.06 -16.06
C LEU A 15 7.66 22.62 -16.34
N SER A 16 8.60 21.78 -16.71
CA SER A 16 8.42 20.34 -16.66
C SER A 16 8.28 19.95 -15.19
N VAL A 17 7.03 19.81 -14.71
CA VAL A 17 6.76 19.13 -13.45
C VAL A 17 7.24 17.70 -13.64
N SER A 18 8.43 17.39 -13.14
CA SER A 18 8.90 16.01 -13.06
C SER A 18 7.92 15.26 -12.17
N ALA A 19 7.25 14.24 -12.72
CA ALA A 19 6.39 13.36 -11.94
C ALA A 19 7.26 12.71 -10.85
N GLN A 20 7.01 13.04 -9.59
CA GLN A 20 7.63 12.33 -8.48
C GLN A 20 7.10 10.89 -8.49
N LYS A 21 8.03 9.94 -8.64
CA LYS A 21 7.73 8.51 -8.69
C LYS A 21 7.39 7.95 -7.32
N VAL A 22 6.65 6.84 -7.32
CA VAL A 22 6.32 6.10 -6.10
C VAL A 22 7.59 5.73 -5.34
N THR A 23 7.54 5.83 -4.02
CA THR A 23 8.58 5.29 -3.13
C THR A 23 8.06 4.03 -2.46
N VAL A 24 8.76 2.92 -2.58
CA VAL A 24 8.41 1.68 -1.89
C VAL A 24 9.40 1.46 -0.76
N ILE A 25 8.89 1.30 0.46
CA ILE A 25 9.68 0.95 1.65
C ILE A 25 9.24 -0.44 2.07
N LYS A 26 10.14 -1.41 1.94
CA LYS A 26 9.91 -2.78 2.36
C LYS A 26 10.34 -3.00 3.80
N SER A 27 9.65 -3.88 4.51
CA SER A 27 10.14 -4.37 5.78
C SER A 27 11.56 -4.98 5.61
N PRO A 28 12.48 -4.80 6.58
CA PRO A 28 12.36 -4.00 7.80
C PRO A 28 13.12 -2.66 7.68
N ALA A 29 13.09 -2.01 6.51
CA ALA A 29 13.79 -0.75 6.30
C ALA A 29 13.16 0.39 7.13
N PRO A 30 13.95 1.38 7.59
CA PRO A 30 13.42 2.47 8.41
C PRO A 30 12.25 3.20 7.75
N LEU A 31 11.19 3.42 8.53
CA LEU A 31 10.04 4.22 8.11
C LEU A 31 10.38 5.72 8.23
N PRO A 32 9.91 6.57 7.32
CA PRO A 32 10.16 8.01 7.40
C PRO A 32 9.56 8.58 8.70
N ALA A 33 10.30 9.48 9.35
CA ALA A 33 9.82 10.19 10.53
C ALA A 33 8.80 11.27 10.15
N GLU A 34 9.13 12.06 9.12
CA GLU A 34 8.30 13.15 8.61
C GLU A 34 8.26 13.10 7.08
N ASP A 35 7.12 12.75 6.50
CA ASP A 35 6.87 12.85 5.06
C ASP A 35 5.38 13.17 4.82
N LYS A 36 5.14 14.23 4.05
CA LYS A 36 3.79 14.76 3.78
C LYS A 36 3.05 14.01 2.67
N ARG A 37 3.74 13.14 1.92
CA ARG A 37 3.11 12.33 0.89
C ARG A 37 2.12 11.34 1.51
N LEU A 38 1.14 10.93 0.70
CA LEU A 38 0.20 9.89 1.06
C LEU A 38 0.96 8.57 1.29
N LYS A 39 0.79 7.98 2.48
CA LYS A 39 1.38 6.70 2.88
C LYS A 39 0.32 5.62 2.84
N ILE A 40 0.60 4.54 2.10
CA ILE A 40 -0.32 3.41 1.92
C ILE A 40 0.36 2.13 2.38
N PHE A 41 -0.23 1.44 3.35
CA PHE A 41 0.20 0.10 3.77
C PHE A 41 -0.41 -0.97 2.87
N LEU A 42 0.41 -1.92 2.41
CA LEU A 42 0.00 -3.04 1.57
C LEU A 42 -0.23 -4.31 2.41
N GLY A 43 -1.29 -4.30 3.22
CA GLY A 43 -1.67 -5.41 4.10
C GLY A 43 -2.49 -6.49 3.41
N GLY A 44 -2.53 -7.67 4.03
CA GLY A 44 -3.28 -8.82 3.52
C GLY A 44 -2.40 -10.03 3.22
N SER A 45 -2.92 -10.89 2.34
CA SER A 45 -2.30 -12.16 1.98
C SER A 45 -0.91 -11.96 1.39
N ILE A 46 0.10 -12.52 2.05
CA ILE A 46 1.42 -12.75 1.48
C ILE A 46 1.56 -14.25 1.34
N ASP A 47 1.64 -14.71 0.10
CA ASP A 47 1.93 -16.10 -0.21
C ASP A 47 3.31 -16.16 -0.85
N MET A 48 4.28 -16.69 -0.10
CA MET A 48 5.72 -16.64 -0.32
C MET A 48 6.17 -17.42 -1.59
N GLY A 49 5.60 -17.11 -2.74
CA GLY A 49 5.86 -17.72 -4.04
C GLY A 49 4.71 -18.53 -4.62
N ASN A 50 3.66 -18.88 -3.85
CA ASN A 50 2.57 -19.74 -4.35
C ASN A 50 1.37 -18.97 -4.92
N ALA A 51 1.31 -17.65 -4.75
CA ALA A 51 0.28 -16.80 -5.36
C ALA A 51 0.89 -15.54 -6.01
N GLU A 52 0.04 -14.84 -6.78
CA GLU A 52 0.38 -13.56 -7.42
C GLU A 52 0.95 -12.56 -6.41
N ASP A 53 2.09 -11.95 -6.74
CA ASP A 53 2.63 -10.79 -6.02
C ASP A 53 1.81 -9.54 -6.36
N TRP A 54 0.65 -9.45 -5.72
CA TRP A 54 -0.26 -8.32 -5.91
C TRP A 54 0.35 -7.01 -5.39
N GLN A 55 1.29 -7.05 -4.44
CA GLN A 55 1.99 -5.86 -3.96
C GLN A 55 2.85 -5.26 -5.07
N ALA A 56 3.54 -6.10 -5.84
CA ALA A 56 4.30 -5.68 -7.02
C ALA A 56 3.38 -5.09 -8.10
N ARG A 57 2.19 -5.67 -8.30
CA ARG A 57 1.19 -5.13 -9.25
C ARG A 57 0.69 -3.75 -8.84
N VAL A 58 0.29 -3.56 -7.58
CA VAL A 58 -0.12 -2.24 -7.06
C VAL A 58 1.00 -1.22 -7.22
N THR A 59 2.24 -1.60 -6.90
CA THR A 59 3.42 -0.76 -7.07
C THR A 59 3.60 -0.31 -8.52
N LYS A 60 3.49 -1.24 -9.48
CA LYS A 60 3.62 -0.95 -10.91
C LYS A 60 2.55 0.02 -11.39
N GLU A 61 1.29 -0.24 -11.02
CA GLU A 61 0.13 0.54 -11.47
C GLU A 61 0.09 1.97 -10.87
N LEU A 62 0.80 2.19 -9.76
CA LEU A 62 0.94 3.50 -9.12
C LEU A 62 2.34 4.11 -9.30
N SER A 63 3.15 3.60 -10.23
CA SER A 63 4.57 3.97 -10.40
C SER A 63 4.83 5.47 -10.57
N GLU A 64 3.94 6.16 -11.27
CA GLU A 64 4.03 7.60 -11.56
C GLU A 64 3.32 8.48 -10.50
N LYS A 65 2.90 7.90 -9.37
CA LYS A 65 2.23 8.63 -8.28
C LYS A 65 3.21 9.08 -7.22
N ASN A 66 3.01 10.31 -6.72
CA ASN A 66 3.80 10.86 -5.64
C ASN A 66 3.33 10.37 -4.25
N ILE A 67 3.54 9.09 -3.98
CA ILE A 67 3.08 8.40 -2.76
C ILE A 67 4.19 7.52 -2.18
N ILE A 68 3.98 7.05 -0.95
CA ILE A 68 4.82 6.05 -0.30
C ILE A 68 4.01 4.78 -0.08
N LEU A 69 4.55 3.65 -0.53
CA LEU A 69 3.99 2.32 -0.26
C LEU A 69 4.83 1.64 0.81
N PHE A 70 4.20 1.28 1.93
CA PHE A 70 4.79 0.38 2.91
C PHE A 70 4.43 -1.04 2.54
N ASN A 71 5.45 -1.83 2.15
CA ASN A 71 5.27 -3.18 1.69
C ASN A 71 5.83 -4.18 2.73
N PRO A 72 4.98 -4.93 3.45
CA PRO A 72 5.43 -5.89 4.46
C PRO A 72 6.12 -7.13 3.87
N ARG A 73 6.00 -7.39 2.56
CA ARG A 73 6.63 -8.53 1.89
C ARG A 73 8.16 -8.38 1.85
N ARG A 74 8.86 -9.18 2.66
CA ARG A 74 10.33 -9.21 2.77
C ARG A 74 10.98 -10.00 1.64
N ASP A 75 12.07 -9.46 1.11
CA ASP A 75 12.91 -10.14 0.11
C ASP A 75 13.83 -11.20 0.76
N ASP A 76 14.16 -11.03 2.05
CA ASP A 76 15.06 -11.88 2.83
C ASP A 76 14.32 -12.85 3.76
N TRP A 77 13.01 -13.07 3.55
CA TRP A 77 12.24 -13.96 4.41
C TRP A 77 12.85 -15.36 4.46
N ASN A 78 12.86 -15.93 5.67
CA ASN A 78 13.36 -17.27 5.91
C ASN A 78 12.34 -18.10 6.71
N LYS A 79 12.04 -19.31 6.20
CA LYS A 79 11.13 -20.28 6.84
C LYS A 79 11.58 -20.74 8.23
N ASP A 80 12.86 -20.56 8.56
CA ASP A 80 13.43 -20.94 9.85
C ASP A 80 13.10 -19.91 10.96
N TRP A 81 12.60 -18.73 10.59
CA TRP A 81 12.13 -17.74 11.56
C TRP A 81 10.90 -18.25 12.28
N LYS A 82 11.07 -18.55 13.57
CA LYS A 82 9.99 -19.06 14.41
C LYS A 82 9.00 -17.92 14.72
N PRO A 83 7.69 -18.18 14.69
CA PRO A 83 6.66 -17.20 15.04
C PRO A 83 6.54 -17.03 16.56
N VAL A 84 7.64 -16.65 17.21
CA VAL A 84 7.72 -16.41 18.65
C VAL A 84 8.34 -15.03 18.88
N SER A 85 7.83 -14.29 19.86
CA SER A 85 8.24 -12.90 20.09
C SER A 85 9.73 -12.74 20.37
N THR A 86 10.41 -13.77 20.88
CA THR A 86 11.86 -13.73 21.14
C THR A 86 12.73 -13.96 19.90
N GLU A 87 12.16 -14.41 18.77
CA GLU A 87 12.91 -14.56 17.52
C GLU A 87 13.16 -13.17 16.90
N PRO A 88 14.42 -12.70 16.79
CA PRO A 88 14.71 -11.31 16.40
C PRO A 88 14.14 -10.90 15.05
N ASN A 89 14.21 -11.78 14.04
CA ASN A 89 13.71 -11.42 12.70
C ASN A 89 12.19 -11.37 12.63
N PHE A 90 11.52 -12.28 13.35
CA PHE A 90 10.07 -12.28 13.49
C PHE A 90 9.58 -11.06 14.27
N ARG A 91 10.20 -10.75 15.41
CA ARG A 91 9.89 -9.53 16.17
C ARG A 91 10.04 -8.28 15.31
N LYS A 92 11.17 -8.16 14.62
CA LYS A 92 11.44 -7.00 13.75
C LYS A 92 10.39 -6.85 12.65
N GLN A 93 9.91 -7.96 12.08
CA GLN A 93 8.81 -7.94 11.10
C GLN A 93 7.54 -7.38 11.73
N VAL A 94 7.10 -7.96 12.85
CA VAL A 94 5.81 -7.61 13.48
C VAL A 94 5.83 -6.16 13.98
N GLU A 95 6.92 -5.73 14.62
CA GLU A 95 7.08 -4.34 15.09
C GLU A 95 7.08 -3.35 13.93
N TRP A 96 7.74 -3.68 12.81
CA TRP A 96 7.73 -2.86 11.60
C TRP A 96 6.32 -2.77 10.98
N GLU A 97 5.60 -3.88 10.90
CA GLU A 97 4.23 -3.92 10.37
C GLU A 97 3.30 -3.03 11.19
N LEU A 98 3.36 -3.13 12.52
CA LEU A 98 2.57 -2.31 13.42
C LEU A 98 2.90 -0.82 13.27
N GLU A 99 4.18 -0.44 13.24
CA GLU A 99 4.58 0.96 13.06
C GLU A 99 4.15 1.50 11.68
N ALA A 100 4.27 0.68 10.62
CA ALA A 100 3.88 1.05 9.27
C ALA A 100 2.36 1.20 9.11
N LEU A 101 1.57 0.34 9.76
CA LEU A 101 0.12 0.46 9.82
C LEU A 101 -0.31 1.76 10.55
N GLU A 102 0.33 2.08 11.67
CA GLU A 102 0.07 3.32 12.42
C GLU A 102 0.38 4.57 11.61
N LYS A 103 1.54 4.60 10.96
CA LYS A 103 2.03 5.73 10.14
C LYS A 103 1.29 5.91 8.81
N SER A 104 0.52 4.92 8.38
CA SER A 104 -0.19 4.97 7.10
C SER A 104 -1.43 5.85 7.15
N ASP A 105 -1.68 6.55 6.04
CA ASP A 105 -2.89 7.33 5.81
C ASP A 105 -4.02 6.43 5.26
N LEU A 106 -3.64 5.41 4.48
CA LEU A 106 -4.52 4.38 3.96
C LEU A 106 -3.92 2.98 4.19
N ILE A 107 -4.78 2.00 4.42
CA ILE A 107 -4.41 0.61 4.62
C ILE A 107 -5.20 -0.22 3.62
N ILE A 108 -4.50 -0.84 2.69
CA ILE A 108 -5.08 -1.86 1.83
C ILE A 108 -5.06 -3.17 2.61
N MET A 109 -6.17 -3.91 2.58
CA MET A 109 -6.24 -5.26 3.12
C MET A 109 -6.79 -6.20 2.06
N TYR A 110 -5.93 -7.01 1.44
CA TYR A 110 -6.35 -7.98 0.43
C TYR A 110 -6.39 -9.40 0.98
N PHE A 111 -7.58 -9.99 1.02
CA PHE A 111 -7.80 -11.39 1.38
C PHE A 111 -7.94 -12.24 0.11
N THR A 112 -6.89 -12.96 -0.30
CA THR A 112 -6.97 -13.84 -1.48
C THR A 112 -7.77 -15.12 -1.17
N PRO A 113 -8.51 -15.70 -2.13
CA PRO A 113 -9.36 -16.87 -1.86
C PRO A 113 -8.63 -18.09 -1.28
N GLN A 114 -7.35 -18.28 -1.65
CA GLN A 114 -6.54 -19.42 -1.22
C GLN A 114 -5.81 -19.19 0.12
N SER A 115 -5.81 -17.97 0.65
CA SER A 115 -5.12 -17.65 1.90
C SER A 115 -6.03 -17.74 3.10
N GLN A 116 -5.47 -18.13 4.26
CA GLN A 116 -6.16 -17.98 5.54
C GLN A 116 -6.05 -16.55 6.09
N SER A 117 -4.88 -15.91 5.93
CA SER A 117 -4.58 -14.54 6.37
C SER A 117 -5.03 -14.20 7.81
N PRO A 118 -4.69 -15.01 8.84
CA PRO A 118 -5.17 -14.79 10.20
C PRO A 118 -4.66 -13.48 10.82
N ILE A 119 -3.42 -13.08 10.54
CA ILE A 119 -2.86 -11.81 11.04
C ILE A 119 -3.56 -10.62 10.39
N SER A 120 -3.86 -10.70 9.09
CA SER A 120 -4.64 -9.67 8.39
C SER A 120 -6.06 -9.51 8.93
N LEU A 121 -6.68 -10.57 9.48
CA LEU A 121 -7.95 -10.45 10.20
C LEU A 121 -7.79 -9.69 11.53
N LEU A 122 -6.68 -9.89 12.24
CA LEU A 122 -6.37 -9.11 13.44
C LEU A 122 -6.17 -7.63 13.10
N GLU A 123 -5.40 -7.33 12.05
CA GLU A 123 -5.14 -5.98 11.55
C GLU A 123 -6.43 -5.29 11.08
N LEU A 124 -7.30 -6.01 10.35
CA LEU A 124 -8.64 -5.53 10.00
C LEU A 124 -9.40 -5.08 11.25
N GLY A 125 -9.38 -5.89 12.32
CA GLY A 125 -9.99 -5.55 13.61
C GLY A 125 -9.39 -4.31 14.26
N LEU A 126 -8.06 -4.17 14.27
CA LEU A 126 -7.35 -3.02 14.85
C LEU A 126 -7.73 -1.70 14.15
N TYR A 127 -7.90 -1.72 12.83
CA TYR A 127 -8.11 -0.51 12.03
C TYR A 127 -9.54 -0.29 11.55
N ALA A 128 -10.47 -1.21 11.81
CA ALA A 128 -11.87 -1.16 11.34
C ALA A 128 -12.57 0.18 11.59
N ARG A 129 -12.22 0.87 12.68
CA ARG A 129 -12.88 2.12 13.12
C ARG A 129 -12.11 3.39 12.78
N THR A 130 -11.02 3.30 12.03
CA THR A 130 -10.10 4.42 11.78
C THR A 130 -10.36 5.17 10.47
N ASN A 131 -11.28 4.67 9.63
CA ASN A 131 -11.52 5.13 8.25
C ASN A 131 -10.29 5.02 7.31
N LYS A 132 -9.20 4.37 7.74
CA LYS A 132 -7.99 4.16 6.92
C LYS A 132 -8.13 2.99 5.94
N LEU A 133 -9.05 2.06 6.18
CA LEU A 133 -9.09 0.78 5.47
C LEU A 133 -9.77 0.84 4.10
N MET A 134 -9.16 0.14 3.14
CA MET A 134 -9.75 -0.25 1.86
C MET A 134 -9.57 -1.77 1.72
N VAL A 135 -10.67 -2.53 1.73
CA VAL A 135 -10.63 -4.00 1.84
C VAL A 135 -10.96 -4.64 0.50
N VAL A 136 -10.13 -5.57 0.04
CA VAL A 136 -10.42 -6.45 -1.10
C VAL A 136 -10.70 -7.85 -0.56
N CYS A 137 -11.91 -8.35 -0.77
CA CYS A 137 -12.33 -9.67 -0.27
C CYS A 137 -13.23 -10.37 -1.31
N PRO A 138 -12.62 -10.92 -2.39
CA PRO A 138 -13.34 -11.66 -3.43
C PRO A 138 -14.07 -12.88 -2.87
N GLU A 139 -15.02 -13.38 -3.66
CA GLU A 139 -15.61 -14.70 -3.45
C GLU A 139 -14.53 -15.79 -3.31
N GLY A 140 -14.82 -16.77 -2.45
CA GLY A 140 -13.93 -17.89 -2.16
C GLY A 140 -12.99 -17.68 -0.96
N TYR A 141 -12.84 -16.46 -0.41
CA TYR A 141 -12.15 -16.31 0.88
C TYR A 141 -12.97 -16.97 2.01
N TRP A 142 -12.35 -17.90 2.73
CA TRP A 142 -13.01 -18.79 3.70
C TRP A 142 -13.71 -18.08 4.90
N ARG A 143 -13.39 -16.81 5.14
CA ARG A 143 -14.02 -15.96 6.17
C ARG A 143 -14.66 -14.69 5.58
N LYS A 144 -15.02 -14.71 4.29
CA LYS A 144 -15.64 -13.59 3.60
C LYS A 144 -16.85 -13.03 4.35
N GLY A 145 -17.77 -13.88 4.81
CA GLY A 145 -18.95 -13.43 5.56
C GLY A 145 -18.60 -12.60 6.82
N ASN A 146 -17.55 -12.99 7.57
CA ASN A 146 -17.08 -12.21 8.72
C ASN A 146 -16.49 -10.87 8.28
N VAL A 147 -15.68 -10.86 7.22
CA VAL A 147 -15.09 -9.63 6.67
C VAL A 147 -16.18 -8.69 6.17
N ASP A 148 -17.18 -9.21 5.47
CA ASP A 148 -18.30 -8.45 4.91
C ASP A 148 -19.10 -7.77 6.03
N ILE A 149 -19.48 -8.51 7.08
CA ILE A 149 -20.23 -7.97 8.23
C ILE A 149 -19.43 -6.90 8.98
N VAL A 150 -18.12 -7.11 9.20
CA VAL A 150 -17.26 -6.11 9.85
C VAL A 150 -17.17 -4.86 9.00
N CYS A 151 -16.97 -5.01 7.69
CA CYS A 151 -16.88 -3.87 6.77
C CYS A 151 -18.18 -3.08 6.73
N GLU A 152 -19.32 -3.75 6.65
CA GLU A 152 -20.64 -3.11 6.67
C GLU A 152 -20.87 -2.36 8.01
N LYS A 153 -20.64 -3.04 9.13
CA LYS A 153 -20.84 -2.47 10.47
C LYS A 153 -20.04 -1.20 10.73
N TYR A 154 -18.80 -1.14 10.22
CA TYR A 154 -17.89 -0.02 10.44
C TYR A 154 -17.72 0.89 9.21
N ASN A 155 -18.58 0.74 8.20
CA ASN A 155 -18.56 1.54 6.97
C ASN A 155 -17.19 1.54 6.26
N VAL A 156 -16.51 0.38 6.25
CA VAL A 156 -15.26 0.18 5.53
C VAL A 156 -15.57 -0.15 4.07
N LYS A 157 -14.96 0.60 3.15
CA LYS A 157 -15.15 0.37 1.71
C LYS A 157 -14.52 -0.98 1.32
N ARG A 158 -15.35 -1.82 0.71
CA ARG A 158 -14.96 -3.16 0.25
C ARG A 158 -15.01 -3.25 -1.28
N TYR A 159 -14.13 -4.07 -1.85
CA TYR A 159 -13.95 -4.31 -3.28
C TYR A 159 -13.94 -5.81 -3.57
N GLU A 160 -14.49 -6.19 -4.72
CA GLU A 160 -14.56 -7.60 -5.15
C GLU A 160 -13.31 -8.05 -5.91
N SER A 161 -12.44 -7.13 -6.32
CA SER A 161 -11.17 -7.45 -6.98
C SER A 161 -10.09 -6.41 -6.72
N ILE A 162 -8.83 -6.82 -6.90
CA ILE A 162 -7.68 -5.92 -6.80
C ILE A 162 -7.72 -4.82 -7.88
N ASP A 163 -8.30 -5.09 -9.06
CA ASP A 163 -8.47 -4.12 -10.13
C ASP A 163 -9.38 -2.97 -9.73
N MET A 164 -10.52 -3.27 -9.09
CA MET A 164 -11.43 -2.24 -8.60
C MET A 164 -10.77 -1.34 -7.55
N LEU A 165 -9.96 -1.94 -6.67
CA LEU A 165 -9.17 -1.19 -5.69
C LEU A 165 -8.12 -0.31 -6.38
N ILE A 166 -7.35 -0.84 -7.33
CA ILE A 166 -6.32 -0.08 -8.06
C ILE A 166 -6.94 1.12 -8.78
N ASN A 167 -8.10 0.95 -9.42
CA ASN A 167 -8.81 2.05 -10.07
C ASN A 167 -9.23 3.13 -9.06
N ALA A 168 -9.77 2.74 -7.90
CA ALA A 168 -10.12 3.68 -6.84
C ALA A 168 -8.88 4.42 -6.29
N LEU A 169 -7.75 3.75 -6.14
CA LEU A 169 -6.49 4.36 -5.72
C LEU A 169 -5.99 5.38 -6.75
N LYS A 170 -6.04 5.04 -8.04
CA LYS A 170 -5.63 5.96 -9.12
C LYS A 170 -6.43 7.25 -9.13
N GLU A 171 -7.73 7.17 -8.83
CA GLU A 171 -8.61 8.33 -8.68
C GLU A 171 -8.29 9.16 -7.44
N LYS A 172 -8.05 8.51 -6.30
CA LYS A 172 -7.74 9.17 -5.02
C LYS A 172 -6.35 9.81 -4.99
N THR A 173 -5.47 9.37 -5.88
CA THR A 173 -4.08 9.84 -6.03
C THR A 173 -3.85 10.66 -7.29
N LYS A 174 -4.91 11.19 -7.92
CA LYS A 174 -4.78 12.23 -8.96
C LYS A 174 -4.28 13.51 -8.30
#